data_AF-A0A371GT91-F1
#
_entry.id   AF-A0A371GT91-F1
#
_cell.length_a   1.000
_cell.length_b   1.000
_cell.length_c   1.000
_cell.angle_alpha   90.00
_cell.angle_beta   90.00
_cell.angle_gamma   90.00
#
_symmetry.space_group_name_H-M   'P 1'
#
loop_
_entity.id
_entity.type
_entity.pdbx_description
1 polymer ?
#
loop_
_entity_poly.entity_id
_entity_poly.type
_entity_poly.pdbx_seq_one_letter_code
_entity_poly.pdbx_strand_id
1 'polypeptide(L)'
;MGIVDSGATLHVTPRKEFFTSYTAGDFGVLKMGNDDVTKVIGVGDVRLQTNTRMQLWLRGVKHALDVRFNLISVHMLDDGGYDNHFGHGKWKLTKELEKCSHCMAGKQTRVSFKKHPPSRKSELLELVHSDVCGPLK
;
A
#
# COMPACT_ATOMS: atom_id res chain seq x y z
N MET A 1 16.73 -6.95 5.49
CA MET A 1 17.15 -5.57 5.25
C MET A 1 17.03 -5.27 3.77
N GLY A 2 16.28 -4.23 3.39
CA GLY A 2 16.19 -3.70 2.03
C GLY A 2 16.43 -2.19 2.08
N ILE A 3 16.97 -1.62 1.01
CA ILE A 3 17.28 -0.20 0.89
C ILE A 3 16.22 0.44 0.00
N VAL A 4 15.60 1.51 0.50
CA VAL A 4 14.78 2.41 -0.33
C VAL A 4 15.74 3.41 -0.93
N ASP A 5 15.77 3.48 -2.26
CA ASP A 5 16.82 4.19 -2.99
C ASP A 5 16.20 5.06 -4.08
N SER A 6 16.42 6.37 -3.96
CA SER A 6 16.01 7.35 -4.97
C SER A 6 16.90 7.35 -6.21
N GLY A 7 18.12 6.82 -6.12
CA GLY A 7 19.01 6.62 -7.27
C GLY A 7 18.73 5.35 -8.06
N ALA A 8 17.97 4.40 -7.49
CA ALA A 8 17.60 3.17 -8.17
C ALA A 8 16.47 3.42 -9.16
N THR A 9 16.66 2.96 -10.40
CA THR A 9 15.63 3.02 -11.46
C THR A 9 14.67 1.83 -11.43
N LEU A 10 15.06 0.73 -10.80
CA LEU A 10 14.32 -0.53 -10.78
C LEU A 10 14.23 -1.10 -9.36
N HIS A 11 13.13 -1.80 -9.07
CA HIS A 11 13.10 -2.71 -7.93
C HIS A 11 13.96 -3.95 -8.22
N VAL A 12 14.85 -4.32 -7.30
CA VAL A 12 15.75 -5.47 -7.47
C VAL A 12 15.86 -6.28 -6.19
N THR A 13 15.94 -7.60 -6.29
CA THR A 13 16.24 -8.47 -5.16
C THR A 13 17.10 -9.66 -5.60
N PRO A 14 17.99 -10.18 -4.75
CA PRO A 14 18.67 -11.46 -4.98
C PRO A 14 17.86 -12.66 -4.49
N ARG A 15 16.65 -12.44 -3.95
CA ARG A 15 15.86 -13.47 -3.26
C ARG A 15 14.62 -13.86 -4.05
N LYS A 16 14.66 -15.03 -4.66
CA LYS A 16 13.54 -15.62 -5.41
C LYS A 16 12.33 -15.90 -4.51
N GLU A 17 12.55 -16.20 -3.23
CA GLU A 17 11.51 -16.56 -2.28
C GLU A 17 10.55 -15.40 -1.92
N PHE A 18 10.88 -14.15 -2.28
CA PHE A 18 10.01 -12.99 -2.04
C PHE A 18 8.92 -12.81 -3.09
N PHE A 19 9.05 -13.47 -4.23
CA PHE A 19 8.17 -13.30 -5.35
C PHE A 19 6.83 -14.00 -5.12
N THR A 20 5.74 -13.27 -5.29
CA THR A 20 4.38 -13.81 -5.33
C THR A 20 3.97 -14.26 -6.73
N SER A 21 4.61 -13.69 -7.75
CA SER A 21 4.56 -14.14 -9.14
C SER A 21 5.99 -14.18 -9.66
N TYR A 22 6.34 -15.12 -10.54
CA TYR A 22 7.71 -15.22 -11.04
C TYR A 22 7.76 -15.82 -12.44
N THR A 23 8.42 -15.10 -13.34
CA THR A 23 8.78 -15.57 -14.67
C THR A 23 10.30 -15.71 -14.73
N ALA A 24 10.79 -16.94 -14.84
CA ALA A 24 12.20 -17.21 -15.08
C ALA A 24 12.55 -16.89 -16.55
N GLY A 25 13.73 -16.36 -16.81
CA GLY A 25 14.14 -16.06 -18.17
C GLY A 25 15.32 -15.11 -18.24
N ASP A 26 15.73 -14.80 -19.47
CA ASP A 26 16.72 -13.76 -19.74
C ASP A 26 16.01 -12.42 -19.95
N PHE A 27 16.23 -11.49 -19.05
CA PHE A 27 15.66 -10.14 -19.12
C PHE A 27 16.75 -9.08 -19.32
N GLY A 28 17.90 -9.48 -19.87
CA GLY A 28 19.05 -8.62 -20.09
C GLY A 28 19.89 -8.40 -18.84
N VAL A 29 20.62 -7.28 -18.82
CA VAL A 29 21.57 -6.94 -17.77
C VAL A 29 21.13 -5.70 -17.00
N LEU A 30 21.36 -5.73 -15.70
CA LEU A 30 21.25 -4.60 -14.80
C LEU A 30 22.63 -3.95 -14.66
N LYS A 31 22.70 -2.63 -14.89
CA LYS A 31 23.88 -1.82 -14.57
C LYS A 31 23.81 -1.35 -13.12
N MET A 32 24.91 -1.47 -12.40
CA MET A 32 25.01 -1.10 -10.99
C MET A 32 25.75 0.23 -10.84
N GLY A 33 25.62 0.88 -9.67
CA GLY A 33 26.23 2.19 -9.41
C GLY A 33 27.77 2.17 -9.32
N ASN A 34 28.38 0.99 -9.32
CA ASN A 34 29.83 0.77 -9.34
C ASN A 34 30.33 0.35 -10.73
N ASP A 35 29.59 0.66 -11.79
CA ASP A 35 29.87 0.30 -13.20
C ASP A 35 29.83 -1.20 -13.54
N ASP A 36 29.69 -2.06 -12.54
CA ASP A 36 29.47 -3.49 -12.74
C ASP A 36 28.11 -3.76 -13.40
N VAL A 37 28.00 -4.94 -14.01
CA VAL A 37 26.77 -5.45 -14.62
C VAL A 37 26.42 -6.82 -14.06
N THR A 38 25.14 -7.09 -13.88
CA THR A 38 24.65 -8.42 -13.48
C THR A 38 23.46 -8.84 -14.32
N LYS A 39 23.30 -10.14 -14.54
CA LYS A 39 22.19 -10.69 -15.32
C LYS A 39 20.89 -10.67 -14.54
N VAL A 40 19.80 -10.27 -15.19
CA VAL A 40 18.45 -10.43 -14.65
C VAL A 40 17.91 -11.78 -15.08
N ILE A 41 17.79 -12.70 -14.11
CA ILE A 41 17.41 -14.10 -14.33
C ILE A 41 15.91 -14.37 -14.09
N GLY A 42 15.17 -13.35 -13.68
CA GLY A 42 13.73 -13.42 -13.56
C GLY A 42 13.07 -12.09 -13.24
N VAL A 43 11.76 -12.05 -13.46
CA VAL A 43 10.92 -10.90 -13.15
C VAL A 43 9.63 -11.37 -12.50
N GLY A 44 9.12 -10.58 -11.57
CA GLY A 44 7.83 -10.84 -10.96
C GLY A 44 7.44 -9.81 -9.91
N ASP A 45 6.34 -10.08 -9.22
CA ASP A 45 5.80 -9.16 -8.22
C ASP A 45 6.19 -9.61 -6.82
N VAL A 46 6.47 -8.63 -5.95
CA VAL A 46 6.80 -8.84 -4.53
C VAL A 46 5.80 -8.09 -3.67
N ARG A 47 5.27 -8.77 -2.65
CA ARG A 47 4.37 -8.17 -1.66
C ARG A 47 5.10 -7.90 -0.35
N LEU A 48 5.29 -6.64 0.00
CA LEU A 48 5.86 -6.23 1.28
C LEU A 48 4.73 -5.94 2.26
N GLN A 49 4.85 -6.48 3.48
CA GLN A 49 3.93 -6.17 4.57
C GLN A 49 4.59 -5.22 5.55
N THR A 50 3.96 -4.07 5.79
CA THR A 50 4.42 -3.12 6.80
C THR A 50 3.96 -3.56 8.20
N ASN A 51 4.56 -2.98 9.23
CA ASN A 51 4.15 -3.14 10.62
C ASN A 51 2.69 -2.70 10.88
N THR A 52 2.14 -1.82 10.05
CA THR A 52 0.72 -1.41 10.07
C THR A 52 -0.22 -2.42 9.39
N ARG A 53 0.27 -3.61 9.03
CA ARG A 53 -0.42 -4.62 8.21
C ARG A 53 -0.82 -4.15 6.82
N MET A 54 -0.33 -3.00 6.38
CA MET A 54 -0.54 -2.50 5.03
C MET A 54 0.32 -3.30 4.06
N GLN A 55 -0.24 -3.61 2.89
CA GLN A 55 0.47 -4.36 1.85
C GLN A 55 0.92 -3.40 0.75
N LEU A 56 2.22 -3.37 0.49
CA LEU A 56 2.81 -2.68 -0.65
C LEU A 56 3.13 -3.70 -1.74
N TRP A 57 2.61 -3.46 -2.94
CA TRP A 57 2.84 -4.30 -4.11
C TRP A 57 3.92 -3.69 -4.98
N LEU A 58 5.09 -4.32 -5.00
CA LEU A 58 6.16 -3.97 -5.93
C LEU A 58 5.99 -4.78 -7.19
N ARG A 59 5.68 -4.11 -8.30
CA ARG A 59 5.46 -4.75 -9.59
C ARG A 59 6.75 -4.84 -10.40
N GLY A 60 6.90 -5.92 -11.16
CA GLY A 60 8.00 -6.05 -12.14
C GLY A 60 9.40 -6.04 -11.53
N VAL A 61 9.55 -6.51 -10.29
CA VAL A 61 10.81 -6.61 -9.56
C VAL A 61 11.78 -7.51 -10.32
N LYS A 62 13.04 -7.08 -10.43
CA LYS A 62 14.11 -7.83 -11.09
C LYS A 62 14.80 -8.78 -10.11
N HIS A 63 14.98 -10.03 -10.52
CA HIS A 63 15.76 -11.02 -9.78
C HIS A 63 17.17 -11.10 -10.35
N ALA A 64 18.17 -10.71 -9.55
CA ALA A 64 19.58 -10.74 -9.90
C ALA A 64 20.40 -11.21 -8.70
N LEU A 65 21.26 -12.21 -8.86
CA LEU A 65 21.93 -12.86 -7.73
C LEU A 65 23.09 -12.03 -7.16
N ASP A 66 23.72 -11.20 -7.98
CA ASP A 66 24.94 -10.47 -7.60
C ASP A 66 24.65 -9.13 -6.89
N VAL A 67 23.38 -8.81 -6.63
CA VAL A 67 23.04 -7.63 -5.81
C VAL A 67 23.11 -7.94 -4.32
N ARG A 68 23.75 -7.06 -3.56
CA ARG A 68 23.96 -7.26 -2.10
C ARG A 68 22.71 -7.04 -1.26
N PHE A 69 21.80 -6.20 -1.72
CA PHE A 69 20.60 -5.79 -0.98
C PHE A 69 19.37 -5.84 -1.87
N ASN A 70 18.18 -5.92 -1.25
CA ASN A 70 16.97 -5.58 -1.98
C ASN A 70 16.93 -4.07 -2.19
N LEU A 71 16.69 -3.62 -3.41
CA LEU A 71 16.55 -2.22 -3.78
C LEU A 71 15.10 -1.91 -4.10
N ILE A 72 14.56 -0.88 -3.47
CA ILE A 72 13.21 -0.37 -3.75
C ILE A 72 13.37 1.01 -4.38
N SER A 73 13.20 1.08 -5.71
CA SER A 73 13.16 2.34 -6.46
C SER A 73 12.03 3.24 -5.96
N VAL A 74 12.40 4.45 -5.51
CA VAL A 74 11.43 5.51 -5.18
C VAL A 74 10.68 5.95 -6.44
N HIS A 75 11.38 6.07 -7.57
CA HIS A 75 10.79 6.50 -8.83
C HIS A 75 9.65 5.57 -9.28
N MET A 76 9.83 4.25 -9.19
CA MET A 76 8.75 3.30 -9.51
C MET A 76 7.57 3.36 -8.52
N LEU A 77 7.82 3.79 -7.28
CA LEU A 77 6.74 4.04 -6.32
C LEU A 77 5.95 5.29 -6.70
N ASP A 78 6.63 6.37 -7.08
CA ASP A 78 5.98 7.61 -7.55
C ASP A 78 5.11 7.33 -8.79
N ASP A 79 5.64 6.60 -9.78
CA ASP A 79 4.89 6.16 -10.97
C ASP A 79 3.69 5.26 -10.61
N GLY A 80 3.78 4.54 -9.49
CA GLY A 80 2.70 3.74 -8.92
C GLY A 80 1.63 4.55 -8.18
N GLY A 81 1.75 5.88 -8.15
CA GLY A 81 0.87 6.81 -7.45
C GLY A 81 1.08 6.81 -5.93
N TYR A 82 2.30 6.51 -5.47
CA TYR A 82 2.67 6.63 -4.07
C TYR A 82 3.44 7.93 -3.84
N ASP A 83 3.11 8.66 -2.78
CA ASP A 83 3.88 9.82 -2.34
C ASP A 83 4.97 9.39 -1.35
N ASN A 84 6.20 9.81 -1.63
CA ASN A 84 7.36 9.58 -0.80
C ASN A 84 7.70 10.83 0.04
N HIS A 85 7.58 10.74 1.36
CA HIS A 85 7.92 11.83 2.27
C HIS A 85 9.00 11.40 3.28
N PHE A 86 10.17 12.04 3.23
CA PHE A 86 11.20 11.88 4.24
C PHE A 86 11.26 13.09 5.17
N GLY A 87 11.04 12.88 6.47
CA GLY A 87 11.09 13.94 7.46
C GLY A 87 11.14 13.41 8.88
N HIS A 88 11.73 14.18 9.79
CA HIS A 88 11.93 13.77 11.20
C HIS A 88 12.64 12.42 11.36
N GLY A 89 13.59 12.12 10.45
CA GLY A 89 14.30 10.84 10.43
C GLY A 89 13.42 9.63 10.08
N LYS A 90 12.22 9.85 9.52
CA LYS A 90 11.29 8.80 9.12
C LYS A 90 10.92 8.96 7.64
N TRP A 91 11.04 7.85 6.93
CA TRP A 91 10.43 7.72 5.61
C TRP A 91 8.95 7.30 5.77
N LYS A 92 8.07 7.97 5.03
CA LYS A 92 6.64 7.68 4.95
C LYS A 92 6.26 7.52 3.48
N LEU A 93 5.52 6.45 3.21
CA LEU A 93 4.90 6.20 1.93
C LEU A 93 3.39 6.31 2.10
N THR A 94 2.75 7.17 1.31
CA THR A 94 1.30 7.33 1.28
C THR A 94 0.77 7.07 -0.12
N LYS A 95 -0.48 6.66 -0.23
CA LYS A 95 -1.19 6.58 -1.51
C LYS A 95 -2.53 7.24 -1.29
N GLU A 96 -2.86 8.24 -2.11
CA GLU A 96 -4.18 8.84 -2.02
C GLU A 96 -5.21 7.77 -2.42
N LEU A 97 -6.08 7.43 -1.48
CA LEU A 97 -7.25 6.62 -1.77
C LEU A 97 -8.31 7.55 -2.35
N GLU A 98 -8.87 7.15 -3.49
CA GLU A 98 -10.04 7.80 -4.08
C GLU A 98 -11.10 8.00 -2.99
N LYS A 99 -11.44 9.26 -2.73
CA LYS A 99 -12.41 9.62 -1.70
C LYS A 99 -13.78 9.17 -2.17
N CYS A 100 -14.31 8.11 -1.56
CA CYS A 100 -15.68 7.69 -1.82
C CYS A 100 -16.65 8.81 -1.37
N SER A 101 -17.30 9.46 -2.34
CA SER A 101 -18.25 10.55 -2.10
C SER A 101 -19.39 10.13 -1.16
N HIS A 102 -19.87 8.89 -1.30
CA HIS A 102 -20.89 8.30 -0.43
C HIS A 102 -20.38 8.12 1.01
N CYS A 103 -19.15 7.64 1.20
CA CYS A 103 -18.56 7.49 2.53
C CYS A 103 -18.29 8.85 3.19
N MET A 104 -17.88 9.85 2.41
CA MET A 104 -17.67 11.22 2.90
C MET A 104 -18.99 11.84 3.36
N ALA A 105 -20.07 11.66 2.59
CA ALA A 105 -21.41 12.10 2.98
C ALA A 105 -21.94 11.36 4.23
N GLY A 106 -21.69 10.05 4.33
CA GLY A 106 -22.14 9.21 5.45
C GLY A 106 -21.33 9.35 6.75
N LYS A 107 -20.11 9.93 6.68
CA LYS A 107 -19.26 10.23 7.86
C LYS A 107 -19.49 11.62 8.44
N GLN A 108 -20.56 12.32 8.04
CA GLN A 108 -20.95 13.56 8.69
C GLN A 108 -21.02 13.32 10.20
N THR A 109 -20.31 14.15 10.98
CA THR A 109 -20.29 14.11 12.44
C THR A 109 -21.72 13.93 12.91
N ARG A 110 -22.04 12.80 13.57
CA ARG A 110 -23.35 12.58 14.20
C ARG A 110 -23.68 13.86 14.94
N VAL A 111 -24.59 14.66 14.39
CA VAL A 111 -25.07 15.86 15.07
C VAL A 111 -25.47 15.40 16.45
N SER A 112 -24.96 16.07 17.49
CA SER A 112 -25.39 15.75 18.84
C SER A 112 -26.91 15.84 18.82
N PHE A 113 -27.57 14.72 19.10
CA PHE A 113 -29.01 14.75 19.28
C PHE A 113 -29.26 15.83 20.32
N LYS A 114 -30.07 16.85 19.97
CA LYS A 114 -30.48 17.86 20.94
C LYS A 114 -30.97 17.08 22.15
N LYS A 115 -30.40 17.35 23.33
CA LYS A 115 -30.77 16.73 24.61
C LYS A 115 -32.17 17.18 25.06
N HIS A 116 -33.17 17.15 24.19
CA HIS A 116 -34.53 17.15 24.67
C HIS A 116 -34.78 15.72 25.15
N PRO A 117 -35.05 15.49 26.44
CA PRO A 117 -35.43 14.17 26.90
C PRO A 117 -36.70 13.80 26.13
N PRO A 118 -36.71 12.72 25.32
CA PRO A 118 -37.98 12.17 24.89
C PRO A 118 -38.71 11.76 26.18
N SER A 119 -39.98 12.15 26.31
CA SER A 119 -40.83 11.67 27.39
C SER A 119 -40.67 10.15 27.50
N ARG A 120 -40.38 9.65 28.71
CA ARG A 120 -40.32 8.21 28.96
C ARG A 120 -41.62 7.57 28.46
N LYS A 121 -41.47 6.67 27.51
CA LYS A 121 -42.56 5.83 27.00
C LYS A 121 -42.89 4.77 28.05
N SER A 122 -44.17 4.59 28.34
CA SER A 122 -44.66 3.83 29.50
C SER A 122 -44.87 2.35 29.19
N GLU A 123 -44.89 1.98 27.91
CA GLU A 123 -45.18 0.61 27.49
C GLU A 123 -44.00 -0.05 26.75
N LEU A 124 -43.96 -1.38 26.84
CA LEU A 124 -42.91 -2.21 26.25
C LEU A 124 -42.99 -2.14 24.72
N LEU A 125 -41.88 -1.80 24.05
CA LEU A 125 -41.72 -1.66 22.58
C LEU A 125 -42.25 -0.36 21.92
N GLU A 126 -42.60 0.67 22.68
CA GLU A 126 -43.06 1.95 22.10
C GLU A 126 -42.01 2.70 21.24
N LEU A 127 -40.73 2.32 21.32
CA LEU A 127 -39.69 2.88 20.45
C LEU A 127 -38.62 1.83 20.14
N VAL A 128 -38.67 1.29 18.92
CA VAL A 128 -37.63 0.39 18.37
C VAL A 128 -36.97 1.11 17.20
N HIS A 129 -35.71 1.52 17.37
CA HIS A 129 -34.90 1.95 16.24
C HIS A 129 -34.25 0.70 15.63
N SER A 130 -34.74 0.27 14.47
CA SER A 130 -34.08 -0.74 13.66
C SER A 130 -33.08 -0.05 12.73
N ASP A 131 -31.81 -0.42 12.80
CA ASP A 131 -30.82 -0.01 11.80
C ASP A 131 -31.17 -0.65 10.46
N VAL A 132 -31.68 0.16 9.52
CA VAL A 132 -31.98 -0.29 8.17
C VAL A 132 -30.65 -0.40 7.42
N CYS A 133 -30.22 -1.63 7.15
CA CYS A 133 -29.14 -1.88 6.20
C CYS A 133 -29.54 -1.28 4.83
N GLY A 134 -28.77 -0.33 4.33
CA GLY A 134 -28.96 0.27 3.01
C GLY A 134 -28.76 -0.77 1.89
N PRO A 135 -29.20 -0.47 0.66
CA PRO A 135 -29.30 -1.47 -0.40
C PRO A 135 -27.92 -2.05 -0.74
N LEU A 136 -27.85 -3.39 -0.71
CA LEU A 136 -26.79 -4.17 -1.35
C LEU A 136 -26.93 -4.01 -2.87
N LYS A 137 -25.95 -3.37 -3.50
CA LYS A 137 -25.69 -3.49 -4.94
C LYS A 137 -24.41 -4.29 -5.13
#